data_AF-A0A1A8XHV1-F1
#
_entry.id   AF-A0A1A8XHV1-F1
#
_cell.length_a   1.000
_cell.length_b   1.000
_cell.length_c   1.000
_cell.angle_alpha   90.00
_cell.angle_beta   90.00
_cell.angle_gamma   90.00
#
_symmetry.space_group_name_H-M   'P 1'
#
loop_
_entity.id
_entity.type
_entity.pdbx_description
1 polymer ?
#
loop_
_entity_poly.entity_id
_entity_poly.type
_entity_poly.pdbx_seq_one_letter_code
_entity_poly.pdbx_strand_id
1 'polypeptide(L)'
;MKIQNHRLIADDGKPVSYVETPNKSGVMTPEFLIMHYTAGSSAEGSVAWMCNPAAKAAAHLVIGRDGSLTQLAAFNRVAWHAGKSEWAGRSGLNGFSIGIELDNAGKLERSGNRWISAVSKRAYPDDDVMVANHKNDRSGTPPIGWHEYSEVQLEAAAQVGLLLMEKYSLKDVLGHEDIAPGRKTDPGPAFPMASFRARLLGRADDTMEHYVTSAVLNVRVGPGTEFITLPGNPLPAGTRVAVLEQQGLWWRVDVLDTVNDVMDLVGWCHSRFLTKA
;
A
#
# COMPACT_ATOMS: atom_id res chain seq x y z
N MET A 1 -9.76 8.38 -14.22
CA MET A 1 -8.70 7.94 -15.16
C MET A 1 -9.09 6.62 -15.84
N LYS A 2 -8.40 6.20 -16.91
CA LYS A 2 -8.58 4.87 -17.53
C LYS A 2 -7.29 4.31 -18.15
N ILE A 3 -7.26 3.02 -18.43
CA ILE A 3 -6.16 2.36 -19.18
C ILE A 3 -6.58 2.10 -20.63
N GLN A 4 -5.87 2.71 -21.56
CA GLN A 4 -6.06 2.51 -23.01
C GLN A 4 -4.72 2.12 -23.64
N ASN A 5 -4.69 1.01 -24.39
CA ASN A 5 -3.47 0.49 -25.01
C ASN A 5 -2.29 0.36 -24.02
N HIS A 6 -2.59 -0.11 -22.80
CA HIS A 6 -1.62 -0.28 -21.69
C HIS A 6 -0.96 1.03 -21.21
N ARG A 7 -1.58 2.17 -21.51
CA ARG A 7 -1.17 3.52 -21.10
C ARG A 7 -2.24 4.17 -20.23
N LEU A 8 -1.82 4.97 -19.26
CA LEU A 8 -2.75 5.76 -18.42
C LEU A 8 -3.24 6.99 -19.18
N ILE A 9 -4.55 7.18 -19.15
CA ILE A 9 -5.26 8.35 -19.67
C ILE A 9 -5.95 9.04 -18.50
N ALA A 10 -5.69 10.34 -18.33
CA ALA A 10 -6.30 11.20 -17.32
C ALA A 10 -7.80 11.44 -17.59
N ASP A 11 -8.52 11.99 -16.61
CA ASP A 11 -9.96 12.25 -16.72
C ASP A 11 -10.32 13.31 -17.77
N ASP A 12 -9.38 14.21 -18.09
CA ASP A 12 -9.51 15.17 -19.19
C ASP A 12 -9.29 14.52 -20.57
N GLY A 13 -9.09 13.21 -20.62
CA GLY A 13 -8.86 12.43 -21.83
C GLY A 13 -7.43 12.49 -22.36
N LYS A 14 -6.51 13.24 -21.72
CA LYS A 14 -5.12 13.33 -22.16
C LYS A 14 -4.29 12.17 -21.59
N PRO A 15 -3.26 11.69 -22.32
CA PRO A 15 -2.31 10.77 -21.74
C PRO A 15 -1.61 11.37 -20.53
N VAL A 16 -1.44 10.58 -19.48
CA VAL A 16 -0.54 10.91 -18.37
C VAL A 16 0.90 11.06 -18.92
N SER A 17 1.71 11.89 -18.24
CA SER A 17 3.13 12.07 -18.56
C SER A 17 3.82 10.73 -18.81
N TYR A 18 4.62 10.66 -19.86
CA TYR A 18 5.28 9.43 -20.26
C TYR A 18 6.69 9.66 -20.74
N VAL A 19 7.62 9.00 -20.09
CA VAL A 19 9.04 9.03 -20.40
C VAL A 19 9.52 7.60 -20.50
N GLU A 20 9.67 7.09 -21.72
CA GLU A 20 9.94 5.68 -21.93
C GLU A 20 11.31 5.28 -21.36
N THR A 21 11.33 4.33 -20.43
CA THR A 21 12.58 3.78 -19.90
C THR A 21 13.22 2.78 -20.87
N PRO A 22 14.55 2.77 -21.04
CA PRO A 22 15.26 1.69 -21.72
C PRO A 22 15.41 0.43 -20.85
N ASN A 23 15.19 0.52 -19.53
CA ASN A 23 15.36 -0.55 -18.55
C ASN A 23 14.12 -1.47 -18.50
N LYS A 24 13.78 -2.03 -19.65
CA LYS A 24 12.62 -2.90 -19.85
C LYS A 24 12.93 -4.01 -20.85
N SER A 25 12.09 -5.04 -20.88
CA SER A 25 12.23 -6.19 -21.78
C SER A 25 10.93 -6.47 -22.56
N GLY A 26 10.74 -7.71 -22.99
CA GLY A 26 9.66 -8.14 -23.86
C GLY A 26 8.25 -7.94 -23.29
N VAL A 27 7.28 -8.46 -24.02
CA VAL A 27 5.88 -8.44 -23.61
C VAL A 27 5.66 -9.37 -22.42
N MET A 28 4.79 -8.98 -21.50
CA MET A 28 4.32 -9.80 -20.39
C MET A 28 2.80 -9.71 -20.25
N THR A 29 2.22 -10.72 -19.60
CA THR A 29 0.89 -10.62 -19.01
C THR A 29 1.07 -10.48 -17.50
N PRO A 30 0.73 -9.33 -16.91
CA PRO A 30 0.94 -9.11 -15.49
C PRO A 30 -0.06 -9.93 -14.67
N GLU A 31 0.44 -10.51 -13.58
CA GLU A 31 -0.32 -11.27 -12.59
C GLU A 31 -0.32 -10.59 -11.22
N PHE A 32 0.64 -9.70 -10.94
CA PHE A 32 0.80 -9.06 -9.63
C PHE A 32 1.05 -7.54 -9.74
N LEU A 33 0.67 -6.81 -8.71
CA LEU A 33 1.07 -5.41 -8.49
C LEU A 33 2.10 -5.36 -7.36
N ILE A 34 3.26 -4.76 -7.61
CA ILE A 34 4.31 -4.59 -6.60
C ILE A 34 4.51 -3.10 -6.32
N MET A 35 4.39 -2.72 -5.05
CA MET A 35 4.59 -1.36 -4.55
C MET A 35 6.03 -1.17 -4.06
N HIS A 36 6.62 -0.02 -4.38
CA HIS A 36 8.00 0.37 -4.06
C HIS A 36 8.03 1.80 -3.50
N TYR A 37 9.12 2.16 -2.83
CA TYR A 37 9.53 3.56 -2.69
C TYR A 37 10.82 3.81 -3.47
N THR A 38 11.04 5.06 -3.87
CA THR A 38 12.20 5.43 -4.69
C THR A 38 13.50 5.57 -3.89
N ALA A 39 13.42 5.88 -2.59
CA ALA A 39 14.53 6.34 -1.73
C ALA A 39 15.23 7.60 -2.24
N GLY A 40 14.64 8.25 -3.26
CA GLY A 40 15.19 9.39 -3.96
C GLY A 40 14.96 10.70 -3.22
N SER A 41 15.42 11.79 -3.84
CA SER A 41 15.17 13.14 -3.37
C SER A 41 13.94 13.80 -4.00
N SER A 42 13.47 13.33 -5.16
CA SER A 42 12.22 13.75 -5.80
C SER A 42 11.77 12.75 -6.87
N ALA A 43 10.48 12.81 -7.23
CA ALA A 43 9.89 12.04 -8.32
C ALA A 43 10.61 12.25 -9.66
N GLU A 44 10.93 13.50 -10.03
CA GLU A 44 11.61 13.83 -11.28
C GLU A 44 13.01 13.23 -11.33
N GLY A 45 13.75 13.29 -10.22
CA GLY A 45 15.07 12.68 -10.11
C GLY A 45 15.00 11.16 -10.26
N SER A 46 13.99 10.53 -9.65
CA SER A 46 13.74 9.10 -9.78
C SER A 46 13.36 8.70 -11.21
N VAL A 47 12.50 9.47 -11.89
CA VAL A 47 12.17 9.27 -13.31
C VAL A 47 13.44 9.38 -14.16
N ALA A 48 14.22 10.44 -14.00
CA ALA A 48 15.45 10.65 -14.76
C ALA A 48 16.44 9.50 -14.57
N TRP A 49 16.59 9.01 -13.33
CA TRP A 49 17.44 7.86 -13.03
C TRP A 49 16.91 6.57 -13.67
N MET A 50 15.63 6.25 -13.53
CA MET A 50 15.03 5.05 -14.11
C MET A 50 15.04 5.06 -15.65
N CYS A 51 15.11 6.23 -16.28
CA CYS A 51 15.28 6.38 -17.73
C CYS A 51 16.74 6.34 -18.19
N ASN A 52 17.72 6.32 -17.27
CA ASN A 52 19.12 6.15 -17.59
C ASN A 52 19.45 4.66 -17.84
N PRO A 53 20.04 4.27 -18.99
CA PRO A 53 20.45 2.88 -19.25
C PRO A 53 21.41 2.28 -18.22
N ALA A 54 22.13 3.12 -17.46
CA ALA A 54 23.05 2.70 -16.41
C ALA A 54 22.32 2.24 -15.13
N ALA A 55 21.07 2.66 -14.91
CA ALA A 55 20.31 2.29 -13.71
C ALA A 55 20.05 0.78 -13.63
N LYS A 56 19.87 0.12 -14.78
CA LYS A 56 19.51 -1.31 -14.88
C LYS A 56 18.28 -1.67 -14.02
N ALA A 57 17.44 -0.68 -13.75
CA ALA A 57 16.21 -0.79 -12.98
C ALA A 57 15.21 0.28 -13.44
N ALA A 58 13.93 -0.05 -13.41
CA ALA A 58 12.82 0.87 -13.64
C ALA A 58 11.50 0.25 -13.20
N ALA A 59 10.50 1.09 -12.93
CA ALA A 59 9.11 0.71 -12.72
C ALA A 59 8.24 1.03 -13.93
N HIS A 60 6.94 0.70 -13.85
CA HIS A 60 5.98 1.09 -14.89
C HIS A 60 5.47 2.50 -14.66
N LEU A 61 5.37 2.92 -13.39
CA LEU A 61 4.81 4.20 -12.98
C LEU A 61 5.57 4.75 -11.79
N VAL A 62 5.81 6.06 -11.79
CA VAL A 62 6.27 6.84 -10.64
C VAL A 62 5.14 7.78 -10.20
N ILE A 63 4.88 7.84 -8.89
CA ILE A 63 3.89 8.71 -8.26
C ILE A 63 4.59 9.68 -7.32
N GLY A 64 4.49 10.98 -7.61
CA GLY A 64 5.04 12.05 -6.78
C GLY A 64 4.27 12.24 -5.48
N ARG A 65 4.88 12.93 -4.50
CA ARG A 65 4.22 13.27 -3.22
C ARG A 65 3.02 14.19 -3.39
N ASP A 66 2.88 14.86 -4.52
CA ASP A 66 1.74 15.70 -4.89
C ASP A 66 0.65 14.91 -5.64
N GLY A 67 0.82 13.59 -5.82
CA GLY A 67 -0.08 12.75 -6.61
C GLY A 67 0.18 12.80 -8.12
N SER A 68 1.20 13.54 -8.58
CA SER A 68 1.59 13.55 -9.99
C SER A 68 2.01 12.16 -10.49
N LEU A 69 1.65 11.84 -11.73
CA LEU A 69 1.87 10.52 -12.32
C LEU A 69 2.82 10.63 -13.52
N THR A 70 3.86 9.80 -13.56
CA THR A 70 4.71 9.63 -14.75
C THR A 70 4.90 8.16 -15.09
N GLN A 71 4.37 7.74 -16.23
CA GLN A 71 4.48 6.36 -16.70
C GLN A 71 5.79 6.16 -17.47
N LEU A 72 6.52 5.08 -17.19
CA LEU A 72 7.83 4.80 -17.81
C LEU A 72 7.80 3.61 -18.77
N ALA A 73 6.87 2.68 -18.59
CA ALA A 73 6.67 1.54 -19.47
C ALA A 73 5.18 1.26 -19.63
N ALA A 74 4.78 0.79 -20.81
CA ALA A 74 3.46 0.21 -21.00
C ALA A 74 3.28 -0.98 -20.06
N PHE A 75 2.10 -1.12 -19.46
CA PHE A 75 1.82 -2.14 -18.43
C PHE A 75 1.89 -3.60 -18.91
N ASN A 76 1.98 -3.84 -20.23
CA ASN A 76 2.21 -5.16 -20.81
C ASN A 76 3.68 -5.41 -21.20
N ARG A 77 4.61 -4.60 -20.73
CA ARG A 77 6.05 -4.76 -20.96
C ARG A 77 6.75 -4.97 -19.65
N VAL A 78 7.72 -5.88 -19.62
CA VAL A 78 8.52 -6.14 -18.43
C VAL A 78 9.35 -4.91 -18.06
N ALA A 79 9.06 -4.22 -16.96
CA ALA A 79 9.99 -3.26 -16.35
C ALA A 79 10.90 -3.95 -15.33
N TRP A 80 12.13 -3.47 -15.15
CA TRP A 80 13.11 -4.10 -14.26
C TRP A 80 13.03 -3.57 -12.82
N HIS A 81 11.97 -3.90 -12.07
CA HIS A 81 11.76 -3.38 -10.71
C HIS A 81 11.99 -4.42 -9.60
N ALA A 82 11.50 -5.64 -9.76
CA ALA A 82 11.49 -6.69 -8.75
C ALA A 82 12.84 -7.41 -8.59
N GLY A 83 13.63 -7.56 -9.67
CA GLY A 83 14.91 -8.28 -9.62
C GLY A 83 14.78 -9.74 -9.12
N LYS A 84 15.77 -10.23 -8.34
CA LYS A 84 15.69 -11.56 -7.70
C LYS A 84 14.56 -11.56 -6.66
N SER A 85 13.50 -12.29 -6.96
CA SER A 85 12.22 -12.26 -6.25
C SER A 85 11.44 -13.56 -6.45
N GLU A 86 10.60 -13.94 -5.48
CA GLU A 86 9.73 -15.11 -5.55
C GLU A 86 8.38 -14.86 -4.85
N TRP A 87 7.28 -15.32 -5.44
CA TRP A 87 5.94 -15.27 -4.85
C TRP A 87 5.01 -16.28 -5.51
N ALA A 88 4.19 -16.99 -4.72
CA ALA A 88 3.16 -17.91 -5.23
C ALA A 88 3.65 -18.90 -6.31
N GLY A 89 4.85 -19.46 -6.15
CA GLY A 89 5.45 -20.41 -7.09
C GLY A 89 6.03 -19.79 -8.37
N ARG A 90 6.04 -18.46 -8.49
CA ARG A 90 6.77 -17.71 -9.53
C ARG A 90 8.11 -17.23 -9.00
N SER A 91 9.16 -17.34 -9.81
CA SER A 91 10.46 -16.70 -9.58
C SER A 91 10.73 -15.66 -10.67
N GLY A 92 11.40 -14.56 -10.31
CA GLY A 92 11.72 -13.47 -11.25
C GLY A 92 10.49 -12.64 -11.61
N LEU A 93 9.89 -11.98 -10.62
CA LEU A 93 8.57 -11.35 -10.73
C LEU A 93 8.50 -10.20 -11.75
N ASN A 94 9.62 -9.64 -12.21
CA ASN A 94 9.66 -8.73 -13.36
C ASN A 94 8.82 -9.25 -14.55
N GLY A 95 8.87 -10.55 -14.82
CA GLY A 95 8.14 -11.17 -15.94
C GLY A 95 6.63 -11.31 -15.73
N PHE A 96 6.12 -11.00 -14.53
CA PHE A 96 4.77 -11.31 -14.08
C PHE A 96 4.12 -10.15 -13.31
N SER A 97 4.73 -8.97 -13.24
CA SER A 97 4.21 -7.94 -12.36
C SER A 97 4.38 -6.52 -12.86
N ILE A 98 3.46 -5.66 -12.44
CA ILE A 98 3.55 -4.22 -12.60
C ILE A 98 4.16 -3.61 -11.33
N GLY A 99 5.30 -2.95 -11.46
CA GLY A 99 5.87 -2.10 -10.40
C GLY A 99 5.35 -0.66 -10.42
N ILE A 100 4.95 -0.14 -9.26
CA ILE A 100 4.68 1.28 -8.99
C ILE A 100 5.68 1.81 -7.95
N GLU A 101 6.36 2.89 -8.27
CA GLU A 101 7.31 3.60 -7.41
C GLU A 101 6.68 4.86 -6.82
N LEU A 102 6.66 4.97 -5.50
CA LEU A 102 6.20 6.17 -4.81
C LEU A 102 7.42 7.02 -4.40
N ASP A 103 7.41 8.31 -4.73
CA ASP A 103 8.43 9.26 -4.27
C ASP A 103 8.42 9.35 -2.75
N ASN A 104 9.38 8.69 -2.11
CA ASN A 104 9.48 8.55 -0.68
C ASN A 104 10.93 8.18 -0.30
N ALA A 105 11.45 8.78 0.76
CA ALA A 105 12.83 8.59 1.22
C ALA A 105 13.09 7.23 1.90
N GLY A 106 12.03 6.50 2.27
CA GLY A 106 12.08 5.23 2.97
C GLY A 106 12.61 5.39 4.40
N LYS A 107 13.65 4.61 4.73
CA LYS A 107 14.27 4.60 6.06
C LYS A 107 14.98 5.92 6.38
N LEU A 108 14.79 6.37 7.61
CA LEU A 108 15.40 7.57 8.16
C LEU A 108 16.13 7.27 9.46
N GLU A 109 17.29 7.91 9.64
CA GLU A 109 18.11 7.79 10.84
C GLU A 109 17.96 9.05 11.69
N ARG A 110 17.87 8.88 13.01
CA ARG A 110 17.82 10.01 13.95
C ARG A 110 19.22 10.60 14.09
N SER A 111 19.37 11.89 13.82
CA SER A 111 20.59 12.66 14.08
C SER A 111 20.22 13.93 14.85
N GLY A 112 20.50 13.93 16.16
CA GLY A 112 20.05 14.98 17.07
C GLY A 112 18.52 15.08 17.10
N ASN A 113 17.99 16.23 16.68
CA ASN A 113 16.55 16.51 16.58
C ASN A 113 15.98 16.40 15.15
N ARG A 114 16.68 15.71 14.25
CA ARG A 114 16.28 15.55 12.85
C ARG A 114 16.24 14.09 12.44
N TRP A 115 15.35 13.77 11.51
CA TRP A 115 15.38 12.52 10.76
C TRP A 115 16.10 12.75 9.43
N ILE A 116 17.07 11.91 9.08
CA ILE A 116 17.89 12.09 7.88
C ILE A 116 17.81 10.84 7.02
N SER A 117 17.55 11.03 5.71
CA SER A 117 17.70 9.95 4.74
C SER A 117 19.19 9.66 4.54
N ALA A 118 19.59 8.40 4.76
CA ALA A 118 20.97 7.98 4.49
C ALA A 118 21.36 8.13 3.00
N VAL A 119 20.38 8.08 2.10
CA VAL A 119 20.57 8.16 0.64
C VAL A 119 20.66 9.62 0.18
N SER A 120 19.59 10.41 0.41
CA SER A 120 19.51 11.78 -0.12
C SER A 120 20.15 12.83 0.78
N LYS A 121 20.50 12.47 2.02
CA LYS A 121 20.98 13.38 3.09
C LYS A 121 19.98 14.50 3.46
N ARG A 122 18.75 14.44 2.95
CA ARG A 122 17.68 15.38 3.31
C ARG A 122 17.21 15.12 4.73
N ALA A 123 16.85 16.20 5.42
CA ALA A 123 16.22 16.15 6.73
C ALA A 123 14.69 16.21 6.59
N TYR A 124 13.99 15.50 7.46
CA TYR A 124 12.54 15.41 7.53
C TYR A 124 12.06 15.79 8.93
N PRO A 125 10.95 16.54 9.04
CA PRO A 125 10.37 16.95 10.33
C PRO A 125 9.71 15.76 11.03
N ASP A 126 9.50 15.86 12.35
CA ASP A 126 8.94 14.76 13.15
C ASP A 126 7.50 14.38 12.74
N ASP A 127 6.74 15.31 12.14
CA ASP A 127 5.34 15.12 11.68
C ASP A 127 5.22 14.50 10.27
N ASP A 128 6.34 14.20 9.61
CA ASP A 128 6.38 13.50 8.31
C ASP A 128 7.15 12.16 8.45
N VAL A 129 7.23 11.64 9.68
CA VAL A 129 8.01 10.45 10.02
C VAL A 129 7.27 9.54 11.00
N MET A 130 7.01 8.32 10.54
CA MET A 130 6.54 7.22 11.38
C MET A 130 7.72 6.51 12.04
N VAL A 131 7.68 6.33 13.36
CA VAL A 131 8.66 5.49 14.08
C VAL A 131 8.10 4.10 14.26
N ALA A 132 8.65 3.13 13.53
CA ALA A 132 8.13 1.76 13.53
C ALA A 132 9.23 0.73 13.24
N ASN A 133 8.96 -0.51 13.65
CA ASN A 133 9.69 -1.67 13.18
C ASN A 133 9.18 -2.11 11.80
N HIS A 134 10.08 -2.62 10.97
CA HIS A 134 9.71 -3.31 9.76
C HIS A 134 9.27 -4.74 10.09
N LYS A 135 8.29 -5.29 9.37
CA LYS A 135 7.74 -6.64 9.64
C LYS A 135 8.76 -7.78 9.57
N ASN A 136 9.85 -7.58 8.82
CA ASN A 136 10.97 -8.53 8.69
C ASN A 136 12.14 -8.23 9.66
N ASP A 137 12.00 -7.26 10.57
CA ASP A 137 13.02 -7.01 11.59
C ASP A 137 13.11 -8.18 12.57
N ARG A 138 14.30 -8.36 13.16
CA ARG A 138 14.48 -9.35 14.22
C ARG A 138 13.77 -8.88 15.49
N SER A 139 13.25 -9.83 16.27
CA SER A 139 12.72 -9.51 17.59
C SER A 139 13.76 -8.76 18.43
N GLY A 140 13.35 -7.64 19.01
CA GLY A 140 14.23 -6.77 19.81
C GLY A 140 15.01 -5.73 19.01
N THR A 141 14.88 -5.68 17.68
CA THR A 141 15.41 -4.55 16.88
C THR A 141 14.68 -3.26 17.30
N PRO A 142 15.40 -2.18 17.67
CA PRO A 142 14.74 -0.90 17.96
C PRO A 142 14.05 -0.31 16.73
N PRO A 143 12.91 0.37 16.87
CA PRO A 143 12.24 1.02 15.74
C PRO A 143 13.08 2.17 15.21
N ILE A 144 12.93 2.46 13.91
CA ILE A 144 13.58 3.56 13.21
C ILE A 144 12.54 4.47 12.56
N GLY A 145 12.97 5.61 12.02
CA GLY A 145 12.10 6.50 11.27
C GLY A 145 11.83 5.97 9.87
N TRP A 146 10.60 6.17 9.41
CA TRP A 146 10.14 5.89 8.05
C TRP A 146 9.41 7.11 7.55
N HIS A 147 9.82 7.62 6.41
CA HIS A 147 9.17 8.78 5.80
C HIS A 147 7.73 8.45 5.42
N GLU A 148 6.78 9.26 5.88
CA GLU A 148 5.37 9.03 5.64
C GLU A 148 4.98 9.30 4.18
N TYR A 149 3.88 8.71 3.73
CA TYR A 149 3.31 8.93 2.41
C TYR A 149 2.21 9.98 2.51
N SER A 150 2.16 10.91 1.56
CA SER A 150 1.07 11.88 1.55
C SER A 150 -0.26 11.21 1.17
N GLU A 151 -1.37 11.74 1.69
CA GLU A 151 -2.70 11.22 1.38
C GLU A 151 -2.99 11.23 -0.13
N VAL A 152 -2.64 12.32 -0.82
CA VAL A 152 -2.85 12.46 -2.26
C VAL A 152 -2.03 11.45 -3.07
N GLN A 153 -0.84 11.09 -2.59
CA GLN A 153 0.01 10.08 -3.22
C GLN A 153 -0.58 8.67 -3.04
N LEU A 154 -1.09 8.36 -1.84
CA LEU A 154 -1.75 7.08 -1.55
C LEU A 154 -3.05 6.93 -2.34
N GLU A 155 -3.84 7.99 -2.44
CA GLU A 155 -5.09 7.97 -3.22
C GLU A 155 -4.82 7.81 -4.72
N ALA A 156 -3.81 8.50 -5.27
CA ALA A 156 -3.38 8.29 -6.65
C ALA A 156 -2.92 6.85 -6.90
N ALA A 157 -2.17 6.26 -5.97
CA ALA A 157 -1.76 4.85 -6.04
C ALA A 157 -2.97 3.91 -6.01
N ALA A 158 -3.98 4.20 -5.19
CA ALA A 158 -5.18 3.37 -5.08
C ALA A 158 -6.03 3.45 -6.34
N GLN A 159 -6.22 4.65 -6.91
CA GLN A 159 -6.94 4.85 -8.16
C GLN A 159 -6.29 4.11 -9.32
N VAL A 160 -4.97 4.23 -9.48
CA VAL A 160 -4.24 3.47 -10.50
C VAL A 160 -4.32 1.97 -10.22
N GLY A 161 -4.15 1.57 -8.96
CA GLY A 161 -4.25 0.19 -8.53
C GLY A 161 -5.56 -0.46 -8.94
N LEU A 162 -6.70 0.17 -8.65
CA LEU A 162 -8.03 -0.32 -9.04
C LEU A 162 -8.17 -0.48 -10.56
N LEU A 163 -7.69 0.47 -11.36
CA LEU A 163 -7.69 0.35 -12.82
C LEU A 163 -6.85 -0.84 -13.31
N LEU A 164 -5.73 -1.12 -12.64
CA LEU A 164 -4.88 -2.26 -12.96
C LEU A 164 -5.56 -3.58 -12.58
N MET A 165 -6.21 -3.65 -11.41
CA MET A 165 -6.99 -4.80 -10.98
C MET A 165 -8.10 -5.12 -11.99
N GLU A 166 -8.88 -4.12 -12.39
CA GLU A 166 -9.96 -4.24 -13.38
C GLU A 166 -9.42 -4.68 -14.74
N LYS A 167 -8.32 -4.07 -15.21
CA LYS A 167 -7.82 -4.29 -16.58
C LYS A 167 -7.13 -5.63 -16.76
N TYR A 168 -6.44 -6.12 -15.74
CA TYR A 168 -5.53 -7.26 -15.85
C TYR A 168 -5.90 -8.45 -14.96
N SER A 169 -6.95 -8.32 -14.12
CA SER A 169 -7.36 -9.35 -13.17
C SER A 169 -6.18 -9.83 -12.31
N LEU A 170 -5.41 -8.88 -11.76
CA LEU A 170 -4.23 -9.21 -10.97
C LEU A 170 -4.61 -10.08 -9.77
N LYS A 171 -3.75 -11.04 -9.44
CA LYS A 171 -3.96 -12.04 -8.40
C LYS A 171 -3.62 -11.52 -7.01
N ASP A 172 -2.71 -10.56 -6.93
CA ASP A 172 -2.24 -10.04 -5.65
C ASP A 172 -1.62 -8.64 -5.76
N VAL A 173 -1.55 -7.96 -4.62
CA VAL A 173 -0.89 -6.67 -4.41
C VAL A 173 0.09 -6.81 -3.26
N LEU A 174 1.36 -6.50 -3.50
CA LEU A 174 2.47 -6.86 -2.60
C LEU A 174 3.45 -5.70 -2.47
N GLY A 175 4.22 -5.70 -1.38
CA GLY A 175 5.43 -4.91 -1.27
C GLY A 175 6.63 -5.63 -1.89
N HIS A 176 7.67 -4.88 -2.23
CA HIS A 176 8.93 -5.47 -2.65
C HIS A 176 9.57 -6.33 -1.54
N GLU A 177 9.36 -5.94 -0.28
CA GLU A 177 9.73 -6.67 0.93
C GLU A 177 9.06 -8.05 1.07
N ASP A 178 7.91 -8.28 0.43
CA ASP A 178 7.19 -9.56 0.44
C ASP A 178 7.82 -10.56 -0.55
N ILE A 179 8.19 -10.07 -1.74
CA ILE A 179 8.73 -10.92 -2.82
C ILE A 179 10.25 -11.10 -2.75
N ALA A 180 10.94 -10.27 -1.96
CA ALA A 180 12.39 -10.29 -1.82
C ALA A 180 12.84 -10.07 -0.36
N PRO A 181 12.37 -10.91 0.59
CA PRO A 181 12.71 -10.77 2.01
C PRO A 181 14.22 -10.82 2.23
N GLY A 182 14.72 -9.97 3.11
CA GLY A 182 16.15 -9.83 3.42
C GLY A 182 16.96 -9.01 2.40
N ARG A 183 16.46 -8.82 1.16
CA ARG A 183 17.08 -7.91 0.17
C ARG A 183 16.41 -6.54 0.13
N LYS A 184 15.10 -6.50 0.37
CA LYS A 184 14.25 -5.32 0.18
C LYS A 184 13.39 -5.06 1.42
N THR A 185 13.09 -3.77 1.64
CA THR A 185 12.32 -3.27 2.80
C THR A 185 11.32 -2.19 2.39
N ASP A 186 11.09 -2.04 1.09
CA ASP A 186 10.11 -1.18 0.48
C ASP A 186 8.80 -1.96 0.23
N PRO A 187 7.63 -1.32 0.37
CA PRO A 187 7.42 0.09 0.69
C PRO A 187 7.55 0.43 2.19
N GLY A 188 7.80 -0.55 3.05
CA GLY A 188 8.02 -0.33 4.48
C GLY A 188 6.73 -0.09 5.28
N PRO A 189 6.85 0.02 6.62
CA PRO A 189 5.70 0.07 7.54
C PRO A 189 4.86 1.35 7.42
N ALA A 190 5.42 2.44 6.89
CA ALA A 190 4.66 3.68 6.67
C ALA A 190 3.66 3.58 5.50
N PHE A 191 3.81 2.58 4.61
CA PHE A 191 2.83 2.33 3.57
C PHE A 191 1.71 1.43 4.13
N PRO A 192 0.42 1.81 3.98
CA PRO A 192 -0.69 1.05 4.54
C PRO A 192 -1.04 -0.19 3.70
N MET A 193 -0.09 -1.12 3.55
CA MET A 193 -0.21 -2.26 2.63
C MET A 193 -1.44 -3.13 2.89
N ALA A 194 -1.81 -3.34 4.16
CA ALA A 194 -2.95 -4.18 4.50
C ALA A 194 -4.29 -3.61 3.99
N SER A 195 -4.58 -2.35 4.29
CA SER A 195 -5.82 -1.69 3.83
C SER A 195 -5.78 -1.38 2.33
N PHE A 196 -4.62 -1.01 1.79
CA PHE A 196 -4.41 -0.81 0.36
C PHE A 196 -4.70 -2.10 -0.43
N ARG A 197 -4.10 -3.22 -0.03
CA ARG A 197 -4.32 -4.54 -0.64
C ARG A 197 -5.78 -4.98 -0.51
N ALA A 198 -6.40 -4.77 0.65
CA ALA A 198 -7.81 -5.12 0.87
C ALA A 198 -8.76 -4.33 -0.04
N ARG A 199 -8.51 -3.02 -0.21
CA ARG A 199 -9.26 -2.13 -1.12
C ARG A 199 -9.15 -2.58 -2.57
N LEU A 200 -7.97 -3.03 -3.02
CA LEU A 200 -7.73 -3.40 -4.42
C LEU A 200 -8.18 -4.83 -4.78
N LEU A 201 -7.95 -5.82 -3.91
CA LEU A 201 -8.26 -7.23 -4.22
C LEU A 201 -9.71 -7.60 -4.06
N GLY A 202 -10.57 -6.64 -3.73
CA GLY A 202 -11.98 -6.97 -3.61
C GLY A 202 -12.24 -7.96 -2.47
N ARG A 203 -11.70 -7.69 -1.27
CA ARG A 203 -12.56 -7.87 -0.07
C ARG A 203 -13.72 -6.84 -0.04
N ALA A 204 -14.01 -6.26 -1.20
CA ALA A 204 -15.17 -5.54 -1.65
C ALA A 204 -15.40 -5.92 -3.14
N ASP A 205 -16.05 -7.06 -3.39
CA ASP A 205 -17.09 -7.19 -4.43
C ASP A 205 -17.84 -8.52 -4.25
N ASP A 206 -18.58 -8.59 -3.14
CA ASP A 206 -19.99 -8.98 -3.10
C ASP A 206 -20.44 -8.89 -1.64
N THR A 207 -21.17 -7.84 -1.29
CA THR A 207 -21.81 -7.67 0.04
C THR A 207 -20.86 -7.76 1.23
N MET A 208 -19.94 -6.79 1.44
CA MET A 208 -19.62 -6.46 2.83
C MET A 208 -20.91 -5.88 3.40
N GLU A 209 -21.71 -6.75 4.03
CA GLU A 209 -22.91 -6.33 4.72
C GLU A 209 -22.47 -5.27 5.73
N HIS A 210 -22.88 -4.04 5.47
CA HIS A 210 -22.66 -2.97 6.41
C HIS A 210 -23.63 -3.20 7.55
N TYR A 211 -23.10 -3.12 8.75
CA TYR A 211 -23.90 -3.14 9.96
C TYR A 211 -23.71 -1.82 10.68
N VAL A 212 -24.72 -1.47 11.45
CA VAL A 212 -24.62 -0.47 12.50
C VAL A 212 -24.67 -1.18 13.86
N THR A 213 -23.88 -0.69 14.80
CA THR A 213 -23.99 -1.13 16.19
C THR A 213 -25.37 -0.75 16.73
N SER A 214 -26.14 -1.71 17.24
CA SER A 214 -27.48 -1.45 17.82
C SER A 214 -27.43 -0.97 19.26
N ALA A 215 -26.26 -1.05 19.89
CA ALA A 215 -25.98 -0.60 21.25
C ALA A 215 -24.50 -0.26 21.39
N VAL A 216 -24.11 0.24 22.57
CA VAL A 216 -22.71 0.42 22.92
C VAL A 216 -21.98 -0.93 22.87
N LEU A 217 -20.91 -1.03 22.09
CA LEU A 217 -20.29 -2.31 21.73
C LEU A 217 -18.78 -2.26 21.89
N ASN A 218 -18.21 -3.30 22.51
CA ASN A 218 -16.77 -3.48 22.60
C ASN A 218 -16.23 -4.35 21.47
N VAL A 219 -15.11 -3.93 20.89
CA VAL A 219 -14.30 -4.67 19.94
C VAL A 219 -13.06 -5.22 20.64
N ARG A 220 -12.72 -6.48 20.40
CA ARG A 220 -11.70 -7.24 21.12
C ARG A 220 -10.66 -7.83 20.17
N VAL A 221 -9.50 -8.21 20.71
CA VAL A 221 -8.44 -8.88 19.93
C VAL A 221 -8.82 -10.29 19.46
N GLY A 222 -9.84 -10.92 20.05
CA GLY A 222 -10.28 -12.28 19.73
C GLY A 222 -11.77 -12.54 19.99
N PRO A 223 -12.30 -13.69 19.52
CA PRO A 223 -13.72 -14.04 19.49
C PRO A 223 -14.25 -14.51 20.85
N GLY A 224 -14.39 -13.60 21.81
CA GLY A 224 -14.83 -13.95 23.16
C GLY A 224 -14.72 -12.79 24.16
N THR A 225 -15.46 -12.86 25.27
CA THR A 225 -15.40 -11.85 26.34
C THR A 225 -14.11 -11.89 27.16
N GLU A 226 -13.37 -12.98 27.09
CA GLU A 226 -12.08 -13.22 27.72
C GLU A 226 -10.94 -12.45 27.03
N PHE A 227 -11.12 -12.06 25.77
CA PHE A 227 -10.11 -11.31 25.03
C PHE A 227 -10.13 -9.82 25.39
N ILE A 228 -8.96 -9.21 25.46
CA ILE A 228 -8.83 -7.78 25.79
C ILE A 228 -9.55 -6.90 24.77
N THR A 229 -10.15 -5.81 25.24
CA THR A 229 -10.76 -4.78 24.38
C THR A 229 -9.67 -3.96 23.71
N LEU A 230 -9.88 -3.62 22.45
CA LEU A 230 -8.97 -2.75 21.71
C LEU A 230 -9.09 -1.29 22.18
N PRO A 231 -8.10 -0.42 21.93
CA PRO A 231 -8.22 1.02 22.10
C PRO A 231 -9.39 1.61 21.29
N GLY A 232 -9.92 2.77 21.70
CA GLY A 232 -11.04 3.43 21.01
C GLY A 232 -12.45 2.92 21.40
N ASN A 233 -12.53 1.92 22.28
CA ASN A 233 -13.78 1.37 22.81
C ASN A 233 -14.35 2.17 24.01
N PRO A 234 -15.67 2.04 24.27
CA PRO A 234 -16.64 1.30 23.48
C PRO A 234 -17.13 2.09 22.25
N LEU A 235 -17.55 1.38 21.21
CA LEU A 235 -18.23 1.97 20.06
C LEU A 235 -19.61 2.47 20.47
N PRO A 236 -20.01 3.71 20.13
CA PRO A 236 -21.39 4.18 20.26
C PRO A 236 -22.37 3.31 19.44
N ALA A 237 -23.67 3.41 19.74
CA ALA A 237 -24.71 2.87 18.85
C ALA A 237 -24.75 3.70 17.55
N GLY A 238 -25.00 3.06 16.41
CA GLY A 238 -25.02 3.67 15.08
C GLY A 238 -23.67 3.70 14.37
N THR A 239 -22.58 3.24 15.02
CA THR A 239 -21.25 3.15 14.40
C THR A 239 -21.28 2.15 13.24
N ARG A 240 -20.80 2.59 12.08
CA ARG A 240 -20.74 1.77 10.87
C ARG A 240 -19.58 0.80 10.96
N VAL A 241 -19.86 -0.45 10.66
CA VAL A 241 -18.85 -1.51 10.63
C VAL A 241 -19.05 -2.39 9.40
N ALA A 242 -17.96 -2.93 8.88
CA ALA A 242 -17.98 -3.93 7.83
C ALA A 242 -17.52 -5.29 8.40
N VAL A 243 -18.25 -6.36 8.08
CA VAL A 243 -17.94 -7.71 8.59
C VAL A 243 -16.84 -8.34 7.74
N LEU A 244 -15.70 -8.63 8.37
CA LEU A 244 -14.54 -9.26 7.73
C LEU A 244 -14.54 -10.79 7.87
N GLU A 245 -15.03 -11.30 9.00
CA GLU A 245 -14.98 -12.73 9.35
C GLU A 245 -16.08 -13.08 10.36
N GLN A 246 -16.63 -14.29 10.30
CA GLN A 246 -17.66 -14.76 11.24
C GLN A 246 -17.23 -16.06 11.91
N GLN A 247 -17.21 -16.08 13.25
CA GLN A 247 -16.97 -17.27 14.06
C GLN A 247 -18.08 -17.44 15.09
N GLY A 248 -19.12 -18.18 14.71
CA GLY A 248 -20.32 -18.34 15.53
C GLY A 248 -20.99 -16.99 15.80
N LEU A 249 -21.11 -16.62 17.08
CA LEU A 249 -21.68 -15.35 17.51
C LEU A 249 -20.68 -14.19 17.58
N TRP A 250 -19.39 -14.47 17.33
CA TRP A 250 -18.34 -13.46 17.35
C TRP A 250 -17.89 -13.17 15.93
N TRP A 251 -18.05 -11.93 15.49
CA TRP A 251 -17.71 -11.50 14.15
C TRP A 251 -16.56 -10.52 14.21
N ARG A 252 -15.58 -10.69 13.34
CA ARG A 252 -14.50 -9.74 13.15
C ARG A 252 -14.98 -8.65 12.22
N VAL A 253 -14.85 -7.41 12.66
CA VAL A 253 -15.35 -6.24 11.95
C VAL A 253 -14.23 -5.21 11.75
N ASP A 254 -14.36 -4.45 10.68
CA ASP A 254 -13.65 -3.21 10.42
C ASP A 254 -14.55 -2.03 10.80
N VAL A 255 -14.09 -1.14 11.67
CA VAL A 255 -14.85 0.03 12.10
C VAL A 255 -14.59 1.16 11.11
N LEU A 256 -15.65 1.57 10.40
CA LEU A 256 -15.57 2.50 9.27
C LEU A 256 -15.63 3.98 9.69
N ASP A 257 -15.96 4.26 10.95
CA ASP A 257 -16.03 5.61 11.51
C ASP A 257 -14.84 5.85 12.44
N THR A 258 -14.35 7.08 12.50
CA THR A 258 -13.44 7.51 13.57
C THR A 258 -14.20 7.52 14.90
N VAL A 259 -13.74 6.76 15.88
CA VAL A 259 -14.36 6.69 17.21
C VAL A 259 -13.30 6.94 18.28
N ASN A 260 -13.54 7.93 19.14
CA ASN A 260 -12.61 8.34 20.21
C ASN A 260 -11.18 8.61 19.68
N ASP A 261 -11.07 9.34 18.57
CA ASP A 261 -9.82 9.67 17.87
C ASP A 261 -9.01 8.46 17.35
N VAL A 262 -9.61 7.27 17.32
CA VAL A 262 -9.03 6.06 16.73
C VAL A 262 -9.66 5.81 15.36
N MET A 263 -8.81 5.68 14.34
CA MET A 263 -9.17 5.19 13.00
C MET A 263 -8.63 3.75 12.82
N ASP A 264 -9.13 3.04 11.80
CA ASP A 264 -8.66 1.69 11.40
C ASP A 264 -8.78 0.61 12.50
N LEU A 265 -9.84 0.69 13.30
CA LEU A 265 -10.08 -0.27 14.37
C LEU A 265 -10.65 -1.59 13.82
N VAL A 266 -9.83 -2.64 13.79
CA VAL A 266 -10.24 -3.98 13.36
C VAL A 266 -10.20 -4.97 14.51
N GLY A 267 -11.32 -5.64 14.81
CA GLY A 267 -11.35 -6.68 15.83
C GLY A 267 -12.70 -7.38 15.96
N TRP A 268 -12.87 -8.16 17.03
CA TRP A 268 -14.01 -9.05 17.22
C TRP A 268 -15.08 -8.45 18.13
N CYS A 269 -16.34 -8.52 17.71
CA CYS A 269 -17.50 -8.11 18.50
C CYS A 269 -18.62 -9.16 18.41
N HIS A 270 -19.59 -9.08 19.31
CA HIS A 270 -20.69 -10.06 19.33
C HIS A 270 -21.81 -9.64 18.37
N SER A 271 -22.17 -10.52 17.43
CA SER A 271 -23.07 -10.24 16.29
C SER A 271 -24.48 -9.80 16.67
N ARG A 272 -25.01 -10.24 17.83
CA ARG A 272 -26.29 -9.75 18.40
C ARG A 272 -26.42 -8.23 18.50
N PHE A 273 -25.30 -7.51 18.54
CA PHE A 273 -25.27 -6.05 18.65
C PHE A 273 -25.04 -5.37 17.31
N LEU A 274 -25.13 -6.11 16.21
CA LEU A 274 -25.03 -5.60 14.85
C LEU A 274 -26.40 -5.71 14.20
N THR A 275 -26.83 -4.63 13.56
CA THR A 275 -28.04 -4.60 12.72
C THR A 275 -27.65 -4.24 11.31
N LYS A 276 -28.15 -5.01 10.33
CA LYS A 276 -27.84 -4.78 8.92
C LYS A 276 -28.34 -3.39 8.53
N ALA A 277 -27.43 -2.58 7.99
CA ALA A 277 -27.70 -1.21 7.54
C ALA A 277 -28.51 -1.19 6.23
#